data_AF-A0A2I3GII4-F1
#
_entry.id   AF-A0A2I3GII4-F1
#
_cell.length_a   1.000
_cell.length_b   1.000
_cell.length_c   1.000
_cell.angle_alpha   90.00
_cell.angle_beta   90.00
_cell.angle_gamma   90.00
#
_symmetry.space_group_name_H-M   'P 1'
#
loop_
_entity.id
_entity.type
_entity.pdbx_description
1 polymer ?
#
loop_
_entity_poly.entity_id
_entity_poly.type
_entity_poly.pdbx_seq_one_letter_code
_entity_poly.pdbx_strand_id
1 'polypeptide(L)'
;MHLIGRSQEQLKLLGDYLGLCWSGALKELSKRLNHRNYLLKSPHRFSVADLQQIADGVSEGFLKALFEFASQHIYHCDLCTQGSFICQICQHHDIIFPFEFDTTVRCAEYKTIFHQSCQAVVKKGCPHCYQEQNVFAWCPSADPALKAGVSVAQPSQLGLLSAQDTHRVTAVSPCQEDPQM
;
A
#
# COMPACT_ATOMS: atom_id res chain seq x y z
N MET A 1 6.54 25.92 -0.76
CA MET A 1 5.29 25.19 -0.44
C MET A 1 5.37 23.71 -0.79
N HIS A 2 5.67 23.32 -2.05
CA HIS A 2 5.70 21.90 -2.45
C HIS A 2 6.67 21.01 -1.63
N LEU A 3 7.86 21.51 -1.29
CA LEU A 3 8.84 20.75 -0.49
C LEU A 3 8.30 20.39 0.90
N ILE A 4 7.61 21.32 1.56
CA ILE A 4 7.06 21.12 2.90
C ILE A 4 5.92 20.10 2.87
N GLY A 5 5.07 20.16 1.84
CA GLY A 5 4.04 19.14 1.62
C GLY A 5 4.63 17.74 1.46
N ARG A 6 5.69 17.59 0.65
CA ARG A 6 6.41 16.31 0.49
C ARG A 6 6.97 15.81 1.82
N SER A 7 7.62 16.67 2.60
CA SER A 7 8.15 16.27 3.93
C SER A 7 7.06 15.86 4.91
N GLN A 8 5.89 16.51 4.87
CA GLN A 8 4.74 16.12 5.70
C GLN A 8 4.13 14.78 5.26
N GLU A 9 4.08 14.50 3.96
CA GLU A 9 3.68 13.17 3.46
C GLU A 9 4.64 12.08 3.93
N GLN A 10 5.95 12.32 3.86
CA GLN A 10 6.96 11.39 4.40
C GLN A 10 6.77 11.18 5.90
N LEU A 11 6.54 12.25 6.66
CA LEU A 11 6.30 12.17 8.10
C LEU A 11 5.04 11.37 8.44
N LYS A 12 3.96 11.53 7.65
CA LYS A 12 2.77 10.71 7.80
C LYS A 12 3.10 9.23 7.62
N LEU A 13 3.84 8.87 6.58
CA LEU A 13 4.20 7.47 6.34
C LEU A 13 5.10 6.90 7.44
N LEU A 14 6.03 7.70 7.96
CA LEU A 14 6.81 7.34 9.14
C LEU A 14 5.89 7.09 10.34
N GLY A 15 4.91 7.96 10.58
CA GLY A 15 3.92 7.77 11.65
C GLY A 15 3.09 6.50 11.48
N ASP A 16 2.58 6.25 10.27
CA ASP A 16 1.82 5.04 9.93
C ASP A 16 2.67 3.79 10.17
N TYR A 17 3.95 3.80 9.76
CA TYR A 17 4.88 2.69 9.94
C TYR A 17 5.25 2.47 11.41
N LEU A 18 5.56 3.53 12.16
CA LEU A 18 5.81 3.47 13.60
C LEU A 18 4.59 3.00 14.38
N GLY A 19 3.37 3.20 13.86
CA GLY A 19 2.14 2.67 14.45
C GLY A 19 2.06 1.15 14.47
N LEU A 20 2.84 0.47 13.62
CA LEU A 20 2.99 -0.99 13.63
C LEU A 20 4.04 -1.46 14.65
N CYS A 21 4.86 -0.55 15.17
CA CYS A 21 5.94 -0.86 16.10
C CYS A 21 5.47 -0.79 17.56
N TRP A 22 5.83 -1.81 18.34
CA TRP A 22 5.41 -1.96 19.74
C TRP A 22 6.35 -1.28 20.74
N SER A 23 7.43 -0.65 20.26
CA SER A 23 8.42 0.05 21.08
C SER A 23 7.88 1.33 21.76
N GLY A 24 6.71 1.81 21.33
CA GLY A 24 6.16 3.10 21.76
C GLY A 24 6.77 4.30 21.02
N ALA A 25 7.57 4.10 19.98
CA ALA A 25 8.18 5.19 19.20
C ALA A 25 7.16 6.16 18.61
N LEU A 26 5.98 5.68 18.17
CA LEU A 26 4.91 6.57 17.70
C LEU A 26 4.45 7.53 18.81
N LYS A 27 4.31 7.04 20.06
CA LYS A 27 3.92 7.89 21.19
C LYS A 27 4.95 8.99 21.45
N GLU A 28 6.23 8.67 21.30
CA GLU A 28 7.31 9.64 21.46
C GLU A 28 7.35 10.66 20.30
N LEU A 29 7.13 10.21 19.06
CA LEU A 29 6.94 11.10 17.91
C LEU A 29 5.75 12.05 18.13
N SER A 30 4.61 11.54 18.59
CA SER A 30 3.41 12.34 18.89
C SER A 30 3.65 13.40 19.96
N LYS A 31 4.51 13.13 20.96
CA LYS A 31 4.89 14.15 21.95
C LYS A 31 5.71 15.28 21.33
N ARG A 32 6.68 14.95 20.47
CA ARG A 32 7.51 15.94 19.75
C ARG A 32 6.67 16.81 18.81
N LEU A 33 5.61 16.26 18.25
CA LEU A 33 4.62 16.99 17.45
C LEU A 33 3.74 17.94 18.28
N ASN A 34 3.60 17.70 19.58
CA ASN A 34 2.77 18.50 20.49
C ASN A 34 1.33 18.64 19.96
N HIS A 35 0.80 19.86 19.79
CA HIS A 35 -0.55 20.09 19.26
C HIS A 35 -0.70 19.81 17.75
N ARG A 36 0.38 19.43 17.06
CA ARG A 36 0.42 19.21 15.59
C ARG A 36 0.27 17.76 15.17
N ASN A 37 -0.40 16.95 15.99
CA ASN A 37 -0.68 15.55 15.69
C ASN A 37 -1.53 15.34 14.41
N TYR A 38 -2.22 16.38 13.91
CA TYR A 38 -2.92 16.31 12.62
C TYR A 38 -1.98 16.07 11.44
N LEU A 39 -0.68 16.41 11.54
CA LEU A 39 0.31 16.16 10.48
C LEU A 39 0.48 14.67 10.18
N LEU A 40 0.29 13.81 11.19
CA LEU A 40 0.34 12.35 11.00
C LEU A 40 -0.90 11.79 10.28
N LYS A 41 -2.00 12.55 10.22
CA LYS A 41 -3.27 12.10 9.61
C LYS A 41 -3.53 12.78 8.27
N SER A 42 -3.18 14.06 8.16
CA SER A 42 -3.56 14.93 7.05
C SER A 42 -2.40 15.86 6.68
N PRO A 43 -1.44 15.40 5.86
CA PRO A 43 -0.23 16.15 5.51
C PRO A 43 -0.49 17.36 4.61
N HIS A 44 -1.73 17.56 4.15
CA HIS A 44 -2.11 18.75 3.38
C HIS A 44 -2.81 19.81 4.23
N ARG A 45 -2.99 19.57 5.53
CA ARG A 45 -3.65 20.50 6.45
C ARG A 45 -2.61 21.32 7.19
N PHE A 46 -2.79 22.62 7.17
CA PHE A 46 -1.95 23.58 7.86
C PHE A 46 -2.80 24.39 8.84
N SER A 47 -2.24 24.65 10.01
CA SER A 47 -2.75 25.70 10.90
C SER A 47 -2.22 27.06 10.46
N VAL A 48 -2.83 28.14 10.95
CA VAL A 48 -2.32 29.50 10.73
C VAL A 48 -0.89 29.65 11.28
N ALA A 49 -0.60 28.99 12.42
CA ALA A 49 0.73 28.99 13.01
C ALA A 49 1.76 28.25 12.13
N ASP A 50 1.38 27.17 11.45
CA ASP A 50 2.28 26.50 10.50
C ASP A 50 2.58 27.42 9.32
N LEU A 51 1.58 28.09 8.74
CA LEU A 51 1.78 29.01 7.63
C LEU A 51 2.73 30.15 8.01
N GLN A 52 2.63 30.66 9.24
CA GLN A 52 3.57 31.64 9.78
C GLN A 52 4.99 31.05 9.90
N GLN A 53 5.15 29.87 10.50
CA GLN A 53 6.48 29.23 10.63
C GLN A 53 7.10 28.87 9.28
N ILE A 54 6.28 28.61 8.27
CA ILE A 54 6.73 28.39 6.89
C ILE A 54 7.23 29.71 6.29
N ALA A 55 6.50 30.81 6.49
CA ALA A 55 6.93 32.14 6.05
C ALA A 55 8.24 32.58 6.73
N ASP A 56 8.40 32.22 8.01
CA ASP A 56 9.59 32.54 8.81
C ASP A 56 10.78 31.57 8.54
N GLY A 57 10.60 30.54 7.71
CA GLY A 57 11.64 29.55 7.38
C GLY A 57 11.98 28.55 8.50
N VAL A 58 11.26 28.56 9.62
CA VAL A 58 11.52 27.70 10.80
C VAL A 58 10.96 26.29 10.62
N SER A 59 9.95 26.12 9.76
CA SER A 59 9.23 24.85 9.57
C SER A 59 10.14 23.68 9.14
N GLU A 60 11.14 23.94 8.29
CA GLU A 60 12.01 22.90 7.74
C GLU A 60 12.84 22.21 8.81
N GLY A 61 13.45 22.98 9.72
CA GLY A 61 14.23 22.42 10.83
C GLY A 61 13.39 21.55 11.77
N PHE A 62 12.15 21.96 12.04
CA PHE A 62 11.22 21.19 12.85
C PHE A 62 10.86 19.84 12.19
N LEU A 63 10.49 19.85 10.90
CA LEU A 63 10.15 18.62 10.18
C LEU A 63 11.36 17.70 10.03
N LYS A 64 12.55 18.26 9.78
CA LYS A 64 13.80 17.50 9.68
C LYS A 64 14.11 16.76 10.99
N ALA A 65 13.99 17.42 12.14
CA ALA A 65 14.23 16.80 13.44
C ALA A 65 13.26 15.65 13.74
N LEU A 66 11.99 15.77 13.32
CA LEU A 66 11.00 14.69 13.44
C LEU A 66 11.33 13.51 12.52
N PHE A 67 11.73 13.80 11.28
CA PHE A 67 12.13 12.79 10.32
C PHE A 67 13.35 12.02 10.82
N GLU A 68 14.40 12.72 11.27
CA GLU A 68 15.62 12.12 11.82
C GLU A 68 15.32 11.21 13.01
N PHE A 69 14.47 11.65 13.95
CA PHE A 69 14.05 10.79 15.07
C PHE A 69 13.37 9.51 14.60
N ALA A 70 12.37 9.63 13.70
CA ALA A 70 11.58 8.50 13.26
C ALA A 70 12.40 7.52 12.40
N SER A 71 13.21 8.04 11.47
CA SER A 71 14.06 7.23 10.61
C SER A 71 15.15 6.52 11.41
N GLN A 72 15.81 7.20 12.36
CA GLN A 72 16.78 6.58 13.26
C GLN A 72 16.16 5.43 14.03
N HIS A 73 14.94 5.58 14.56
CA HIS A 73 14.26 4.49 15.22
C HIS A 73 14.04 3.30 14.27
N ILE A 74 13.56 3.55 13.05
CA ILE A 74 13.24 2.49 12.09
C ILE A 74 14.49 1.70 11.69
N TYR A 75 15.61 2.37 11.41
CA TYR A 75 16.86 1.70 11.02
C TYR A 75 17.53 0.92 12.16
N HIS A 76 17.23 1.25 13.43
CA HIS A 76 17.87 0.63 14.60
C HIS A 76 16.90 -0.17 15.48
N CYS A 77 15.68 -0.44 15.01
CA CYS A 77 14.69 -1.21 15.75
C CYS A 77 14.41 -2.52 15.03
N ASP A 78 14.73 -3.65 15.66
CA ASP A 78 14.53 -4.98 15.07
C ASP A 78 13.07 -5.26 14.69
N LEU A 79 12.11 -4.70 15.43
CA LEU A 79 10.68 -4.82 15.10
C LEU A 79 10.34 -4.10 13.78
N CYS A 80 10.92 -2.91 13.58
CA CYS A 80 10.74 -2.15 12.35
C CYS A 80 11.47 -2.79 11.17
N THR A 81 12.67 -3.34 11.39
CA THR A 81 13.45 -4.04 10.36
C THR A 81 12.77 -5.32 9.90
N GLN A 82 12.11 -6.06 10.80
CA GLN A 82 11.33 -7.26 10.43
C GLN A 82 10.11 -6.95 9.57
N GLY A 83 9.48 -5.78 9.77
CA GLY A 83 8.33 -5.32 8.98
C GLY A 83 8.70 -4.64 7.66
N SER A 84 9.98 -4.66 7.30
CA SER A 84 10.49 -3.96 6.11
C SER A 84 10.14 -4.68 4.81
N PHE A 85 10.46 -4.04 3.69
CA PHE A 85 10.13 -4.53 2.36
C PHE A 85 11.40 -4.96 1.61
N ILE A 86 11.24 -5.94 0.73
CA ILE A 86 12.24 -6.36 -0.24
C ILE A 86 11.71 -6.04 -1.62
N CYS A 87 12.54 -5.45 -2.48
CA CYS A 87 12.13 -5.15 -3.84
C CYS A 87 11.90 -6.45 -4.63
N GLN A 88 10.65 -6.75 -5.01
CA GLN A 88 10.31 -8.01 -5.70
C GLN A 88 10.81 -8.08 -7.16
N ILE A 89 11.28 -6.96 -7.73
CA ILE A 89 11.79 -6.91 -9.11
C ILE A 89 13.23 -7.40 -9.15
N CYS A 90 14.12 -6.82 -8.33
CA CYS A 90 15.52 -7.22 -8.30
C CYS A 90 15.81 -8.33 -7.28
N GLN A 91 14.93 -8.51 -6.29
CA GLN A 91 15.07 -9.49 -5.20
C GLN A 91 16.41 -9.43 -4.46
N HIS A 92 17.13 -8.31 -4.56
CA HIS A 92 18.29 -8.07 -3.72
C HIS A 92 17.84 -7.92 -2.27
N HIS A 93 18.64 -8.44 -1.34
CA HIS A 93 18.41 -8.38 0.11
C HIS A 93 18.54 -6.97 0.72
N ASP A 94 18.56 -5.93 -0.12
CA ASP A 94 18.56 -4.55 0.33
C ASP A 94 17.17 -4.22 0.89
N ILE A 95 17.15 -3.87 2.17
CA ILE A 95 15.94 -3.50 2.89
C ILE A 95 15.51 -2.11 2.41
N ILE A 96 14.24 -1.99 2.04
CA ILE A 96 13.63 -0.72 1.64
C ILE A 96 12.45 -0.37 2.53
N PHE A 97 12.25 0.93 2.75
CA PHE A 97 11.18 1.45 3.59
C PHE A 97 10.22 2.38 2.84
N PRO A 98 8.93 2.46 3.27
CA PRO A 98 7.91 3.28 2.59
C PRO A 98 8.18 4.79 2.51
N PHE A 99 9.06 5.33 3.36
CA PHE A 99 9.33 6.77 3.47
C PHE A 99 10.53 7.24 2.62
N GLU A 100 11.25 6.31 1.98
CA GLU A 100 12.43 6.57 1.16
C GLU A 100 12.04 7.02 -0.27
N PHE A 101 11.41 8.19 -0.38
CA PHE A 101 10.80 8.69 -1.63
C PHE A 101 11.78 8.95 -2.77
N ASP A 102 13.07 9.10 -2.46
CA ASP A 102 14.09 9.41 -3.46
C ASP A 102 14.62 8.15 -4.15
N THR A 103 14.53 7.00 -3.48
CA THR A 103 15.08 5.72 -3.98
C THR A 103 14.00 4.69 -4.27
N THR A 104 12.78 4.89 -3.78
CA THR A 104 11.69 3.92 -3.88
C THR A 104 10.43 4.48 -4.53
N VAL A 105 9.62 3.58 -5.07
CA VAL A 105 8.29 3.83 -5.60
C VAL A 105 7.32 2.88 -4.94
N ARG A 106 6.19 3.41 -4.45
CA ARG A 106 5.13 2.65 -3.81
C ARG A 106 3.94 2.50 -4.73
N CYS A 107 3.46 1.27 -4.92
CA CYS A 107 2.21 1.00 -5.60
C CYS A 107 1.02 1.55 -4.80
N ALA A 108 0.14 2.32 -5.45
CA ALA A 108 -1.04 2.90 -4.80
C ALA A 108 -2.06 1.83 -4.39
N GLU A 109 -2.11 0.69 -5.09
CA GLU A 109 -3.12 -0.35 -4.93
C GLU A 109 -2.67 -1.40 -3.90
N TYR A 110 -1.58 -2.13 -4.19
CA TYR A 110 -1.07 -3.21 -3.32
C TYR A 110 -0.14 -2.75 -2.21
N LYS A 111 0.21 -1.46 -2.18
CA LYS A 111 1.17 -0.88 -1.23
C LYS A 111 2.55 -1.54 -1.24
N THR A 112 2.85 -2.35 -2.26
CA THR A 112 4.18 -2.89 -2.55
C THR A 112 5.15 -1.77 -2.88
N ILE A 113 6.42 -1.95 -2.53
CA ILE A 113 7.46 -0.94 -2.69
C ILE A 113 8.58 -1.55 -3.53
N PHE A 114 9.11 -0.75 -4.45
CA PHE A 114 10.17 -1.13 -5.36
C PHE A 114 11.23 -0.04 -5.42
N HIS A 115 12.45 -0.38 -5.80
CA HIS A 115 13.41 0.66 -6.18
C HIS A 115 12.89 1.43 -7.39
N GLN A 116 13.13 2.75 -7.40
CA GLN A 116 12.76 3.62 -8.51
C GLN A 116 13.45 3.17 -9.81
N SER A 117 14.71 2.75 -9.74
CA SER A 117 15.47 2.19 -10.86
C SER A 117 14.84 0.89 -11.39
N CYS A 118 14.43 -0.02 -10.51
CA CYS A 118 13.77 -1.27 -10.89
C CYS A 118 12.41 -1.02 -11.56
N GLN A 119 11.61 -0.10 -11.01
CA GLN A 119 10.31 0.23 -11.59
C GLN A 119 10.43 0.87 -12.97
N ALA A 120 11.48 1.67 -13.22
CA ALA A 120 11.72 2.31 -14.51
C ALA A 120 12.00 1.29 -15.64
N VAL A 121 12.59 0.14 -15.32
CA VAL A 121 12.86 -0.94 -16.29
C VAL A 121 11.58 -1.72 -16.62
N VAL A 122 10.68 -1.89 -15.64
CA VAL A 122 9.43 -2.63 -15.80
C VAL A 122 8.36 -1.72 -16.41
N LYS A 123 8.26 -1.73 -17.75
CA LYS A 123 7.28 -0.94 -18.52
C LYS A 123 5.81 -1.21 -18.17
N LYS A 124 5.51 -2.36 -17.56
CA LYS A 124 4.14 -2.84 -17.27
C LYS A 124 3.60 -2.38 -15.91
N GLY A 125 4.33 -1.55 -15.16
CA GLY A 125 3.90 -1.09 -13.84
C GLY A 125 4.18 -2.10 -12.72
N CYS A 126 3.38 -2.08 -11.66
CA CYS A 126 3.53 -3.01 -10.53
C CYS A 126 3.24 -4.45 -10.98
N PRO A 127 4.10 -5.45 -10.65
CA PRO A 127 3.88 -6.85 -11.02
C PRO A 127 2.53 -7.41 -10.57
N HIS A 128 2.07 -7.03 -9.38
CA HIS A 128 0.77 -7.46 -8.83
C HIS A 128 -0.41 -6.89 -9.63
N CYS A 129 -0.41 -5.58 -9.90
CA CYS A 129 -1.45 -4.95 -10.72
C CYS A 129 -1.53 -5.56 -12.12
N TYR A 130 -0.39 -5.89 -12.73
CA TYR A 130 -0.35 -6.47 -14.06
C TYR A 130 -0.92 -7.90 -14.11
N GLN A 131 -0.65 -8.70 -13.08
CA GLN A 131 -1.17 -10.07 -13.01
C GLN A 131 -2.70 -10.09 -12.96
N GLU A 132 -3.35 -9.23 -12.18
CA GLU A 132 -4.82 -9.17 -12.14
C GLU A 132 -5.45 -8.70 -13.46
N GLN A 133 -4.86 -7.68 -14.11
CA GLN A 133 -5.33 -7.24 -15.43
C GLN A 133 -5.25 -8.37 -16.46
N ASN A 134 -4.22 -9.22 -16.37
CA ASN A 134 -4.05 -10.34 -17.29
C ASN A 134 -4.96 -11.53 -16.95
N VAL A 135 -5.24 -11.80 -15.66
CA VAL A 135 -6.21 -12.84 -15.25
C VAL A 135 -7.62 -12.50 -15.74
N PHE A 136 -8.05 -11.23 -15.65
CA PHE A 136 -9.33 -10.80 -16.24
C PHE A 136 -9.34 -10.86 -17.77
N ALA A 137 -8.19 -10.68 -18.42
CA ALA A 137 -8.05 -10.79 -19.88
C ALA A 137 -7.95 -12.25 -20.38
N TRP A 138 -7.65 -13.20 -19.49
CA TRP A 138 -7.41 -14.62 -19.81
C TRP A 138 -8.40 -15.59 -19.16
N CYS A 139 -9.65 -15.18 -18.88
CA CYS A 139 -10.71 -16.16 -18.63
C CYS A 139 -11.15 -16.79 -19.97
N PRO A 140 -10.86 -18.08 -20.25
CA PRO A 140 -11.36 -18.74 -21.45
C PRO A 140 -12.86 -19.06 -21.36
N SER A 141 -13.49 -18.79 -20.21
CA SER A 141 -14.90 -19.04 -19.91
C SER A 141 -15.74 -17.77 -19.78
N ALA A 142 -15.20 -16.58 -20.10
CA ALA A 142 -16.01 -15.39 -20.22
C ALA A 142 -16.79 -15.45 -21.54
N ASP A 143 -17.95 -16.10 -21.49
CA ASP A 143 -18.91 -16.18 -22.60
C ASP A 143 -19.16 -14.75 -23.15
N PRO A 144 -18.88 -14.46 -24.43
CA PRO A 144 -19.02 -13.12 -25.01
C PRO A 144 -20.45 -12.54 -24.89
N ALA A 145 -21.44 -13.39 -24.63
CA ALA A 145 -22.85 -13.04 -24.51
C ALA A 145 -23.18 -12.18 -23.26
N LEU A 146 -22.37 -12.20 -22.20
CA LEU A 146 -22.71 -11.46 -20.97
C LEU A 146 -22.36 -9.96 -21.01
N LYS A 147 -21.72 -9.48 -22.10
CA LYS A 147 -21.46 -8.04 -22.31
C LYS A 147 -22.59 -7.30 -23.03
N ALA A 148 -23.58 -8.00 -23.58
CA ALA A 148 -24.75 -7.38 -24.17
C ALA A 148 -25.87 -7.36 -23.13
N GLY A 149 -26.19 -6.17 -22.61
CA GLY A 149 -27.35 -5.96 -21.77
C GLY A 149 -28.62 -6.45 -22.48
N VAL A 150 -29.16 -7.58 -22.03
CA VAL A 150 -30.52 -8.02 -22.33
C VAL A 150 -31.20 -8.28 -21.01
N SER A 151 -32.14 -7.39 -20.67
CA SER A 151 -33.14 -7.64 -19.64
C SER A 151 -34.02 -8.78 -20.13
N VAL A 152 -33.99 -9.92 -19.44
CA VAL A 152 -35.00 -10.99 -19.64
C VAL A 152 -35.90 -10.99 -18.41
N ALA A 153 -37.18 -10.73 -18.68
CA ALA A 153 -38.25 -10.58 -17.72
C ALA A 153 -38.47 -11.85 -16.86
N GLN A 154 -38.92 -11.64 -15.61
CA GLN A 154 -39.47 -12.68 -14.75
C GLN A 154 -40.64 -13.41 -15.42
N PRO A 155 -40.78 -14.70 -15.14
CA PRO A 155 -42.11 -15.26 -14.90
C PRO A 155 -42.24 -15.89 -13.51
N SER A 156 -43.39 -15.60 -12.94
CA SER A 156 -43.97 -16.09 -11.71
C SER A 156 -44.35 -17.59 -11.81
N GLN A 157 -44.29 -18.24 -10.66
CA GLN A 157 -45.14 -19.34 -10.16
C GLN A 157 -44.84 -20.82 -10.47
N LEU A 158 -44.72 -21.52 -9.32
CA LEU A 158 -45.21 -22.86 -8.93
C LEU A 158 -44.41 -24.10 -9.32
N GLY A 159 -43.98 -24.84 -8.28
CA GLY A 159 -43.61 -26.25 -8.39
C GLY A 159 -42.72 -26.75 -7.25
N LEU A 160 -43.35 -27.23 -6.18
CA LEU A 160 -42.75 -27.99 -5.07
C LEU A 160 -41.89 -29.17 -5.58
N LEU A 161 -40.79 -29.48 -4.89
CA LEU A 161 -40.46 -30.82 -4.36
C LEU A 161 -39.22 -30.74 -3.43
N SER A 162 -39.20 -31.65 -2.47
CA SER A 162 -38.47 -31.59 -1.20
C SER A 162 -37.28 -32.57 -1.15
N ALA A 163 -36.35 -32.23 -0.24
CA ALA A 163 -35.50 -33.11 0.58
C ALA A 163 -34.32 -33.87 -0.03
N GLN A 164 -33.16 -33.55 0.55
CA GLN A 164 -32.10 -34.45 1.01
C GLN A 164 -31.29 -35.16 -0.08
N ASP A 165 -30.09 -34.63 -0.35
CA ASP A 165 -28.92 -35.50 -0.30
C ASP A 165 -27.63 -34.77 0.03
N THR A 166 -26.75 -35.57 0.61
CA THR A 166 -25.63 -35.24 1.47
C THR A 166 -24.34 -34.96 0.69
N HIS A 167 -23.49 -34.11 1.29
CA HIS A 167 -22.04 -34.04 1.10
C HIS A 167 -21.45 -34.32 -0.30
N ARG A 168 -21.09 -33.25 -1.01
CA ARG A 168 -19.91 -33.32 -1.91
C ARG A 168 -19.08 -32.05 -1.78
N VAL A 169 -18.13 -32.09 -0.85
CA VAL A 169 -16.90 -31.29 -0.92
C VAL A 169 -16.28 -31.63 -2.27
N THR A 170 -16.36 -30.73 -3.23
CA THR A 170 -15.67 -30.91 -4.50
C THR A 170 -14.24 -30.47 -4.23
N ALA A 171 -13.34 -31.44 -4.19
CA ALA A 171 -11.92 -31.23 -4.05
C ALA A 171 -11.44 -30.24 -5.12
N VAL A 172 -10.82 -29.15 -4.68
CA VAL A 172 -9.99 -28.31 -5.54
C VAL A 172 -8.82 -29.19 -5.96
N SER A 173 -8.82 -29.63 -7.22
CA SER A 173 -7.67 -30.33 -7.79
C SER A 173 -6.49 -29.35 -7.88
N PRO A 174 -5.28 -29.73 -7.45
CA PRO A 174 -4.10 -28.89 -7.65
C PRO A 174 -3.83 -28.78 -9.15
N CYS A 175 -3.54 -27.56 -9.61
CA CYS A 175 -2.97 -27.31 -10.92
C CYS A 175 -1.77 -28.23 -11.12
N GLN A 176 -1.87 -29.14 -12.07
CA GLN A 176 -0.71 -29.89 -12.56
C GLN A 176 0.25 -28.90 -13.22
N GLU A 177 1.51 -29.02 -12.84
CA GLU A 177 2.63 -28.37 -13.51
C GLU A 177 2.66 -28.82 -14.98
N ASP A 178 2.79 -27.87 -15.91
CA ASP A 178 3.14 -28.18 -17.29
C ASP A 178 4.64 -27.90 -17.50
N PRO A 179 5.41 -28.84 -18.09
CA PRO A 179 6.84 -28.72 -18.28
C PRO A 179 7.19 -27.93 -19.54
N GLN A 180 8.36 -27.28 -19.44
CA GLN A 180 9.23 -26.74 -20.50
C GLN A 180 8.80 -26.87 -21.96
N MET A 181 8.83 -25.73 -22.66
CA MET A 181 9.53 -25.58 -23.94
C MET A 181 10.38 -24.31 -23.93
#